data_AF-A0A1Q3VT19-F1
#
_entry.id   AF-A0A1Q3VT19-F1
#
_cell.length_a   1.000
_cell.length_b   1.000
_cell.length_c   1.000
_cell.angle_alpha   90.00
_cell.angle_beta   90.00
_cell.angle_gamma   90.00
#
_symmetry.space_group_name_H-M   'P 1'
#
loop_
_entity.id
_entity.type
_entity.pdbx_description
1 polymer ?
#
loop_
_entity_poly.entity_id
_entity_poly.type
_entity_poly.pdbx_seq_one_letter_code
_entity_poly.pdbx_strand_id
1 'polypeptide(L)' 'MKNRAMCLLIAPALLAGCSTSPTRQQIGTATGAVVGGVVGAVVTGGSTVGTVAGAAAGGVLGAEVARTRR' A
#
# COMPACT_ATOMS: atom_id res chain seq x y z
N MET A 1 17.61 -13.53 1.14
CA MET A 1 16.58 -14.24 0.34
C MET A 1 15.51 -13.26 -0.12
N LYS A 2 15.14 -13.30 -1.41
CA LYS A 2 13.77 -13.06 -1.94
C LYS A 2 13.28 -11.62 -2.17
N ASN A 3 14.11 -10.69 -2.68
CA ASN A 3 13.62 -9.40 -3.23
C ASN A 3 12.89 -9.49 -4.60
N ARG A 4 12.36 -10.66 -4.97
CA ARG A 4 11.65 -10.89 -6.26
C ARG A 4 10.13 -10.77 -6.16
N ALA A 5 9.56 -10.68 -4.94
CA ALA A 5 8.12 -10.55 -4.75
C ALA A 5 7.57 -9.17 -5.17
N MET A 6 8.41 -8.14 -5.19
CA MET A 6 8.02 -6.76 -5.56
C MET A 6 7.55 -6.71 -7.03
N CYS A 7 8.31 -7.26 -7.98
CA CYS A 7 7.91 -7.27 -9.39
C CYS A 7 6.68 -8.15 -9.67
N LEU A 8 6.53 -9.25 -8.94
CA LEU A 8 5.45 -10.22 -9.20
C LEU A 8 4.09 -9.74 -8.69
N LEU A 9 4.06 -8.86 -7.68
CA LEU A 9 2.81 -8.28 -7.15
C LEU A 9 2.37 -7.02 -7.91
N ILE A 10 3.31 -6.28 -8.51
CA ILE A 10 3.02 -5.09 -9.29
C ILE A 10 2.39 -5.44 -10.65
N ALA A 11 2.83 -6.52 -11.30
CA ALA A 11 2.29 -6.95 -12.60
C ALA A 11 0.76 -7.20 -12.62
N PRO A 12 0.15 -7.94 -11.67
CA PRO A 12 -1.30 -8.13 -11.64
C PRO A 12 -2.06 -6.86 -11.18
N ALA A 13 -1.46 -6.01 -10.34
CA ALA A 13 -2.07 -4.73 -9.93
C ALA A 13 -2.14 -3.73 -11.09
N LEU A 14 -1.12 -3.71 -11.96
CA LEU A 14 -1.10 -2.93 -13.20
C LEU A 14 -2.12 -3.46 -14.21
N LEU A 15 -2.24 -4.80 -14.34
CA LEU A 15 -3.22 -5.41 -15.26
C LEU A 15 -4.67 -5.22 -14.77
N ALA A 16 -4.90 -5.19 -13.45
CA ALA A 16 -6.20 -4.82 -12.87
C ALA A 16 -6.55 -3.34 -13.09
N GLY A 17 -5.55 -2.46 -13.19
CA GLY A 17 -5.74 -1.02 -13.47
C GLY A 17 -6.00 -0.68 -14.94
N CYS A 18 -5.63 -1.55 -15.89
CA CYS A 18 -5.88 -1.33 -17.33
C CYS A 18 -7.34 -1.57 -17.76
N SER A 19 -8.15 -2.26 -16.96
CA SER A 19 -9.57 -2.51 -17.25
C SER A 19 -10.54 -1.91 -16.22
N THR A 20 -10.04 -1.23 -15.18
CA THR A 20 -10.86 -0.70 -14.10
C THR A 20 -10.48 0.73 -13.73
N SER A 21 -11.46 1.63 -13.66
CA SER A 21 -11.25 2.93 -13.01
C SER A 21 -11.00 2.68 -11.52
N PRO A 22 -9.83 3.04 -10.97
CA PRO A 22 -9.52 2.75 -9.57
C PRO A 22 -10.52 3.47 -8.66
N THR A 23 -11.13 2.71 -7.74
CA THR A 23 -12.05 3.29 -6.77
C THR A 23 -11.29 4.18 -5.80
N ARG A 24 -11.94 5.22 -5.24
CA ARG A 24 -11.31 6.10 -4.24
C ARG A 24 -10.71 5.30 -3.07
N GLN A 25 -11.36 4.20 -2.69
CA GLN A 25 -10.87 3.29 -1.66
C GLN A 25 -9.53 2.66 -2.03
N GLN A 26 -9.38 2.11 -3.24
CA GLN A 26 -8.11 1.54 -3.70
C GLN A 26 -7.00 2.58 -3.74
N ILE A 27 -7.32 3.81 -4.17
CA ILE A 27 -6.35 4.91 -4.17
C ILE A 27 -5.94 5.23 -2.72
N GLY A 28 -6.90 5.45 -1.82
CA GLY A 28 -6.63 5.73 -0.41
C GLY A 28 -5.80 4.63 0.27
N THR A 29 -6.15 3.36 0.05
CA THR A 29 -5.38 2.21 0.57
C THR A 29 -3.98 2.17 0.00
N ALA A 30 -3.82 2.32 -1.32
CA ALA A 30 -2.51 2.24 -1.96
C ALA A 30 -1.60 3.39 -1.51
N THR A 31 -2.10 4.62 -1.48
CA THR A 31 -1.32 5.78 -1.02
C THR A 31 -0.99 5.66 0.46
N GLY A 32 -1.95 5.25 1.30
CA GLY A 32 -1.72 5.03 2.73
C GLY A 32 -0.72 3.91 3.01
N ALA A 33 -0.74 2.83 2.25
CA ALA A 33 0.20 1.72 2.39
C ALA A 33 1.62 2.09 1.96
N VAL A 34 1.78 2.83 0.86
CA VAL A 34 3.10 3.31 0.41
C VAL A 34 3.68 4.29 1.42
N VAL A 35 2.91 5.31 1.82
CA VAL A 35 3.38 6.32 2.78
C VAL A 35 3.67 5.67 4.13
N GLY A 36 2.75 4.87 4.67
CA GLY A 36 2.92 4.18 5.94
C GLY A 36 4.09 3.19 5.93
N GLY A 37 4.33 2.49 4.83
CA GLY A 37 5.47 1.59 4.68
C GLY A 37 6.81 2.32 4.64
N VAL A 38 6.91 3.42 3.88
CA VAL A 38 8.13 4.24 3.82
C VAL A 38 8.42 4.84 5.19
N VAL A 39 7.43 5.43 5.84
CA VAL A 39 7.56 6.02 7.19
C VAL A 39 7.94 4.96 8.22
N GLY A 40 7.29 3.79 8.20
CA GLY A 40 7.63 2.67 9.08
C GLY A 40 9.05 2.16 8.88
N ALA A 41 9.55 2.15 7.63
CA ALA A 41 10.92 1.79 7.32
C ALA A 41 11.92 2.81 7.88
N VAL A 42 11.73 4.13 7.67
CA VAL A 42 12.67 5.14 8.18
C VAL A 42 12.71 5.19 9.71
N VAL A 43 11.55 5.09 10.37
CA VAL A 43 11.48 5.14 11.85
C VAL A 43 12.15 3.92 12.50
N THR A 44 12.07 2.76 11.86
CA THR A 44 12.62 1.50 12.40
C THR A 44 13.99 1.11 11.83
N GLY A 45 14.65 2.02 11.10
CA GLY A 45 15.98 1.78 10.52
C GLY A 45 16.00 0.72 9.41
N GLY A 46 14.89 0.53 8.71
CA GLY A 46 14.74 -0.44 7.62
C GLY A 46 14.18 -1.80 8.04
N SER A 47 13.60 -1.92 9.24
CA SER A 47 13.02 -3.18 9.71
C SER A 47 11.76 -3.55 8.92
N THR A 48 11.70 -4.79 8.44
CA THR A 48 10.56 -5.35 7.69
C THR A 48 9.26 -5.28 8.49
N VAL A 49 9.34 -5.49 9.80
CA VAL A 49 8.20 -5.39 10.72
C VAL A 49 7.65 -3.96 10.76
N GLY A 50 8.51 -2.95 10.81
CA GLY A 50 8.10 -1.54 10.79
C GLY A 50 7.43 -1.15 9.48
N THR A 51 7.99 -1.59 8.35
CA THR A 51 7.42 -1.37 7.02
C THR A 51 6.06 -2.04 6.85
N VAL A 52 5.92 -3.31 7.25
CA VAL A 52 4.65 -4.05 7.10
C VAL A 52 3.58 -3.51 8.04
N ALA A 53 3.94 -3.19 9.29
CA ALA A 53 3.01 -2.60 10.25
C ALA A 53 2.51 -1.22 9.78
N GLY A 54 3.43 -0.37 9.31
CA GLY A 54 3.10 0.95 8.78
C GLY A 54 2.26 0.88 7.51
N ALA A 55 2.59 -0.03 6.58
CA ALA A 55 1.84 -0.22 5.34
C ALA A 55 0.44 -0.80 5.58
N ALA A 56 0.30 -1.76 6.50
CA ALA A 56 -0.99 -2.35 6.85
C ALA A 56 -1.89 -1.32 7.54
N ALA A 57 -1.38 -0.60 8.54
CA ALA A 57 -2.14 0.43 9.25
C ALA A 57 -2.52 1.59 8.32
N GLY A 58 -1.56 2.10 7.54
CA GLY A 58 -1.79 3.17 6.58
C GLY A 58 -2.76 2.77 5.47
N GLY A 59 -2.70 1.51 5.01
CA GLY A 59 -3.63 0.97 4.02
C GLY A 59 -5.07 0.87 4.52
N VAL A 60 -5.28 0.36 5.74
CA VAL A 60 -6.63 0.26 6.35
C VAL A 60 -7.21 1.64 6.61
N LEU A 61 -6.44 2.55 7.20
CA LEU A 61 -6.86 3.93 7.45
C LEU A 61 -7.16 4.66 6.14
N GLY A 62 -6.30 4.53 5.14
CA GLY A 62 -6.51 5.12 3.82
C GLY A 62 -7.76 4.59 3.11
N ALA A 63 -8.07 3.30 3.28
CA ALA A 63 -9.30 2.70 2.78
C ALA A 63 -10.55 3.33 3.42
N GLU A 64 -10.52 3.50 4.75
CA GLU A 64 -11.66 3.96 5.53
C GLU A 64 -11.94 5.45 5.31
N VAL A 65 -10.88 6.27 5.26
CA VAL A 65 -10.98 7.70 4.92
C VAL A 65 -11.55 7.87 3.51
N ALA A 66 -11.11 7.05 2.56
CA ALA A 66 -11.59 7.11 1.20
C ALA A 66 -13.04 6.64 1.04
N ARG A 67 -13.52 5.71 1.87
CA ARG A 67 -14.94 5.32 1.94
C ARG A 67 -15.82 6.40 2.55
N THR A 68 -15.34 7.06 3.60
CA THR A 68 -16.07 8.15 4.29
C THR A 68 -16.25 9.39 3.42
N ARG A 69 -15.41 9.57 2.38
CA ARG A 69 -15.48 10.67 1.41
C ARG A 69 -16.39 10.38 0.20
N ARG A 70 -17.27 9.37 0.27
CA ARG A 70 -18.40 9.16 -0.66
C ARG A 70 -19.70 9.63 -0.03
#